data_AF-A0A924DH39-F1
#
_entry.id   AF-A0A924DH39-F1
#
_cell.length_a   1.000
_cell.length_b   1.000
_cell.length_c   1.000
_cell.angle_alpha   90.00
_cell.angle_beta   90.00
_cell.angle_gamma   90.00
#
_symmetry.space_group_name_H-M   'P 1'
#
loop_
_entity.id
_entity.type
_entity.pdbx_description
1 polymer ?
#
loop_
_entity_poly.entity_id
_entity_poly.type
_entity_poly.pdbx_seq_one_letter_code
_entity_poly.pdbx_strand_id
1 'polypeptide(L)'
;MKWKRFVICICLFSCSPASKFKQDKLLFQSSAITMRFKSVADMNDSYFVIKENNFFEFYRLLFDSVKNSSYPGRFSKNGDTLLLEFYDKKGRVILGNKAIVNEGKNKITFFK
;
A
#
# COMPACT_ATOMS: atom_id res chain seq x y z
N MET A 1 56.52 -13.63 10.24
CA MET A 1 55.30 -13.06 9.62
C MET A 1 54.07 -13.69 10.29
N LYS A 2 53.30 -12.92 11.07
CA LYS A 2 52.05 -13.40 11.70
C LYS A 2 50.86 -12.72 11.04
N TRP A 3 50.14 -13.47 10.21
CA TRP A 3 49.00 -13.01 9.43
C TRP A 3 47.77 -12.93 10.33
N LYS A 4 47.37 -11.71 10.71
CA LYS A 4 46.12 -11.47 11.45
C LYS A 4 44.95 -11.66 10.48
N ARG A 5 44.13 -12.68 10.71
CA ARG A 5 42.83 -12.87 10.02
C ARG A 5 41.82 -11.93 10.68
N PHE A 6 41.49 -10.84 9.99
CA PHE A 6 40.43 -9.92 10.37
C PHE A 6 39.09 -10.53 9.92
N VAL A 7 38.30 -11.03 10.87
CA VAL A 7 36.96 -11.57 10.59
C VAL A 7 36.00 -10.38 10.46
N ILE A 8 35.61 -10.08 9.22
CA ILE A 8 34.59 -9.07 8.91
C ILE A 8 33.22 -9.69 9.20
N CYS A 9 32.58 -9.23 10.28
CA CYS A 9 31.23 -9.61 10.65
C CYS A 9 30.23 -8.84 9.78
N ILE A 10 29.66 -9.49 8.77
CA ILE A 10 28.66 -8.91 7.89
C ILE A 10 27.31 -8.93 8.62
N CYS A 11 26.89 -7.78 9.15
CA CYS A 11 25.55 -7.59 9.70
C CYS A 11 24.53 -7.63 8.55
N LEU A 12 23.87 -8.77 8.37
CA LEU A 12 22.73 -8.94 7.47
C LEU A 12 21.51 -8.22 8.06
N PHE A 13 21.32 -6.95 7.71
CA PHE A 13 20.09 -6.23 8.00
C PHE A 13 18.94 -6.84 7.19
N SER A 14 18.22 -7.78 7.81
CA SER A 14 16.98 -8.33 7.28
C SER A 14 15.92 -7.22 7.23
N CYS A 15 15.78 -6.57 6.08
CA CYS A 15 14.76 -5.57 5.82
C CYS A 15 13.40 -6.27 5.63
N SER A 16 12.72 -6.61 6.72
CA SER A 16 11.37 -7.19 6.65
C SER A 16 10.36 -6.13 6.22
N PRO A 17 9.52 -6.36 5.19
CA PRO A 17 8.50 -5.39 4.75
C PRO A 17 7.51 -4.99 5.85
N ALA A 18 7.29 -5.87 6.84
CA ALA A 18 6.38 -5.64 7.94
C ALA A 18 6.86 -4.52 8.90
N SER A 19 8.16 -4.22 8.96
CA SER A 19 8.68 -3.16 9.82
C SER A 19 8.45 -1.76 9.23
N LYS A 20 8.36 -1.64 7.90
CA LYS A 20 8.16 -0.35 7.22
C LYS A 20 6.83 0.30 7.61
N PHE A 21 5.74 -0.46 7.63
CA PHE A 21 4.44 0.11 8.01
C PHE A 21 4.42 0.57 9.47
N LYS A 22 5.14 -0.08 10.38
CA LYS A 22 5.18 0.32 11.80
C LYS A 22 5.72 1.75 11.96
N GLN A 23 6.70 2.13 11.14
CA GLN A 23 7.27 3.48 11.13
C GLN A 23 6.30 4.50 10.53
N ASP A 24 5.69 4.16 9.40
CA ASP A 24 4.77 5.04 8.68
C ASP A 24 3.37 5.11 9.31
N LYS A 25 3.03 4.23 10.27
CA LYS A 25 1.67 4.06 10.81
C LYS A 25 1.06 5.35 11.35
N LEU A 26 1.80 6.12 12.14
CA LEU A 26 1.29 7.35 12.75
C LEU A 26 0.95 8.39 11.67
N LEU A 27 1.86 8.59 10.72
CA LEU A 27 1.65 9.50 9.60
C LEU A 27 0.51 9.02 8.69
N PHE A 28 0.43 7.72 8.44
CA PHE A 28 -0.66 7.12 7.69
C PHE A 28 -2.03 7.38 8.36
N GLN A 29 -2.12 7.22 9.68
CA GLN A 29 -3.35 7.41 10.44
C GLN A 29 -3.78 8.89 10.47
N SER A 30 -2.83 9.82 10.59
CA SER A 30 -3.13 11.27 10.59
C SER A 30 -3.40 11.85 9.20
N SER A 31 -2.93 11.21 8.12
CA SER A 31 -3.11 11.70 6.74
C SER A 31 -4.59 11.71 6.34
N ALA A 32 -5.06 12.85 5.83
CA ALA A 32 -6.43 13.00 5.34
C ALA A 32 -6.67 12.19 4.06
N ILE A 33 -7.92 11.76 3.82
CA ILE A 33 -8.32 11.11 2.58
C ILE A 33 -8.56 12.20 1.53
N THR A 34 -7.84 12.13 0.40
CA THR A 34 -7.97 13.08 -0.71
C THR A 34 -8.89 12.57 -1.80
N MET A 35 -8.94 11.25 -1.99
CA MET A 35 -9.80 10.62 -3.02
C MET A 35 -10.28 9.25 -2.57
N ARG A 36 -11.49 8.88 -2.97
CA ARG A 36 -12.11 7.60 -2.65
C ARG A 36 -12.78 7.01 -3.87
N PHE A 37 -12.39 5.78 -4.19
CA PHE A 37 -13.06 4.95 -5.18
C PHE A 37 -13.78 3.82 -4.48
N LYS A 38 -15.00 3.53 -4.92
CA LYS A 38 -15.84 2.45 -4.40
C LYS A 38 -16.16 1.50 -5.54
N SER A 39 -16.05 0.20 -5.28
CA SER A 39 -16.63 -0.84 -6.11
C SER A 39 -17.63 -1.61 -5.26
N VAL A 40 -18.91 -1.48 -5.63
CA VAL A 40 -20.03 -2.23 -5.05
C VAL A 40 -20.11 -3.57 -5.78
N ALA A 41 -20.00 -4.66 -5.04
CA ALA A 41 -20.26 -6.01 -5.53
C ALA A 41 -21.15 -6.71 -4.49
N ASP A 42 -22.10 -7.52 -4.96
CA ASP A 42 -23.32 -7.99 -4.24
C ASP A 42 -23.15 -8.52 -2.81
N MET A 43 -21.93 -8.85 -2.35
CA MET A 43 -21.67 -9.38 -1.01
C MET A 43 -20.62 -8.63 -0.17
N ASN A 44 -19.75 -7.80 -0.78
CA ASN A 44 -18.76 -7.02 -0.04
C ASN A 44 -18.41 -5.74 -0.79
N ASP A 45 -18.64 -4.59 -0.16
CA ASP A 45 -18.16 -3.32 -0.67
C ASP A 45 -16.63 -3.26 -0.58
N SER A 46 -15.99 -2.80 -1.65
CA SER A 46 -14.55 -2.57 -1.66
C SER A 46 -14.23 -1.11 -1.93
N TYR A 47 -13.21 -0.61 -1.24
CA TYR A 47 -12.79 0.78 -1.29
C TYR A 47 -11.31 0.86 -1.56
N PHE A 48 -10.94 1.80 -2.41
CA PHE A 48 -9.57 2.26 -2.57
C PHE A 48 -9.54 3.75 -2.21
N VAL A 49 -8.77 4.12 -1.20
CA VAL A 49 -8.63 5.51 -0.78
C VAL A 49 -7.20 5.98 -1.00
N ILE A 50 -7.08 7.16 -1.58
CA ILE A 50 -5.83 7.91 -1.67
C ILE A 50 -5.83 8.89 -0.48
N LYS A 51 -4.69 8.97 0.20
CA LYS A 51 -4.47 9.85 1.33
C LYS A 51 -3.31 10.80 1.00
N GLU A 52 -3.18 11.84 1.81
CA GLU A 52 -1.99 12.70 1.79
C GLU A 52 -0.70 11.91 2.04
N ASN A 53 0.46 12.56 1.85
CA ASN A 53 1.79 11.96 2.07
C ASN A 53 2.07 10.71 1.22
N ASN A 54 1.39 10.61 0.07
CA ASN A 54 1.50 9.52 -0.89
C ASN A 54 1.10 8.15 -0.31
N PHE A 55 0.14 8.13 0.61
CA PHE A 55 -0.41 6.89 1.13
C PHE A 55 -1.69 6.47 0.39
N PHE A 56 -1.95 5.18 0.37
CA PHE A 56 -3.24 4.64 -0.02
C PHE A 56 -3.66 3.50 0.90
N GLU A 57 -4.96 3.19 0.90
CA GLU A 57 -5.50 2.01 1.56
C GLU A 57 -6.52 1.33 0.65
N PHE A 58 -6.33 0.04 0.42
CA PHE A 58 -7.38 -0.81 -0.12
C PHE A 58 -8.04 -1.59 1.02
N TYR A 59 -9.35 -1.53 1.14
CA TYR A 59 -10.07 -2.31 2.16
C TYR A 59 -11.42 -2.81 1.66
N ARG A 60 -11.92 -3.85 2.32
CA ARG A 60 -13.27 -4.40 2.10
C ARG A 60 -14.09 -4.22 3.37
N LEU A 61 -15.35 -3.81 3.22
CA LEU A 61 -16.31 -3.77 4.32
C LEU A 61 -17.17 -5.03 4.31
N LEU A 62 -17.43 -5.56 5.50
CA LEU A 62 -18.54 -6.49 5.73
C LEU A 62 -19.87 -5.74 5.68
N PHE A 63 -20.98 -6.50 5.67
CA PHE A 63 -22.34 -5.99 5.66
C PHE A 63 -22.65 -5.05 6.85
N ASP A 64 -22.00 -5.28 8.00
CA ASP A 64 -22.11 -4.45 9.21
C ASP A 64 -21.21 -3.19 9.18
N SER A 65 -20.63 -2.85 8.02
CA SER A 65 -19.70 -1.73 7.83
C SER A 65 -18.37 -1.85 8.58
N VAL A 66 -18.03 -3.04 9.10
CA VAL A 66 -16.72 -3.29 9.71
C VAL A 66 -15.69 -3.60 8.63
N LYS A 67 -14.49 -2.99 8.71
CA LYS A 67 -13.37 -3.31 7.82
C LYS A 67 -12.94 -4.77 8.04
N ASN A 68 -13.19 -5.61 7.05
CA ASN A 68 -12.81 -7.03 7.07
C ASN A 68 -11.32 -7.22 6.81
N SER A 69 -10.83 -6.54 5.77
CA SER A 69 -9.45 -6.65 5.29
C SER A 69 -8.95 -5.26 4.91
N SER A 70 -7.72 -4.92 5.30
CA SER A 70 -7.08 -3.65 4.97
C SER A 70 -5.66 -3.90 4.48
N TYR A 71 -5.32 -3.23 3.38
CA TYR A 71 -4.04 -3.32 2.68
C TYR A 71 -3.53 -1.90 2.42
N PRO A 72 -2.82 -1.29 3.39
CA PRO A 72 -2.19 0.00 3.20
C PRO A 72 -0.94 -0.12 2.32
N GLY A 73 -0.56 1.01 1.72
CA GLY A 73 0.66 1.13 0.93
C GLY A 73 1.04 2.58 0.64
N ARG A 74 2.14 2.73 -0.09
CA ARG A 74 2.55 4.02 -0.68
C ARG A 74 2.40 3.99 -2.18
N PHE A 75 2.19 5.14 -2.78
CA PHE A 75 2.18 5.26 -4.22
C PHE A 75 3.17 6.31 -4.71
N SER A 76 3.59 6.18 -5.96
CA SER A 76 4.17 7.29 -6.72
C SER A 76 3.30 7.56 -7.94
N LYS A 77 3.18 8.84 -8.32
CA LYS A 77 2.33 9.28 -9.44
C LYS A 77 3.22 9.71 -10.61
N ASN A 78 2.90 9.23 -11.80
CA ASN A 78 3.48 9.67 -13.06
C ASN A 78 2.34 9.91 -14.06
N GLY A 79 1.98 11.17 -14.28
CA GLY A 79 0.74 11.54 -14.96
C GLY A 79 -0.48 10.92 -14.27
N ASP A 80 -1.32 10.23 -15.04
CA ASP A 80 -2.50 9.53 -14.52
C ASP A 80 -2.20 8.14 -13.92
N THR A 81 -0.94 7.69 -14.00
CA THR A 81 -0.53 6.37 -13.53
C THR A 81 -0.05 6.44 -12.08
N LEU A 82 -0.58 5.55 -11.25
CA LEU A 82 -0.09 5.26 -9.91
C LEU A 82 0.72 3.95 -9.91
N LEU A 83 1.94 4.00 -9.38
CA LEU A 83 2.71 2.81 -9.02
C LEU A 83 2.48 2.51 -7.53
N LEU A 84 1.97 1.31 -7.22
CA LEU A 84 1.52 0.93 -5.89
C LEU A 84 2.53 0.02 -5.18
N GLU A 85 3.04 0.47 -4.03
CA GLU A 85 3.86 -0.32 -3.11
C GLU A 85 3.07 -0.68 -1.86
N PHE A 86 2.49 -1.89 -1.86
CA PHE A 86 1.81 -2.44 -0.69
C PHE A 86 2.80 -2.86 0.41
N TYR A 87 2.44 -2.59 1.66
CA TYR A 87 3.17 -3.15 2.82
C TYR A 87 2.92 -4.65 2.98
N ASP A 88 1.70 -5.12 2.64
CA ASP A 88 1.36 -6.54 2.59
C ASP A 88 1.30 -7.03 1.13
N LYS A 89 2.07 -8.08 0.82
CA LYS A 89 2.11 -8.73 -0.50
C LYS A 89 0.73 -9.19 -0.99
N LYS A 90 -0.19 -9.56 -0.09
CA LYS A 90 -1.57 -9.96 -0.45
C LYS A 90 -2.30 -8.85 -1.20
N GLY A 91 -2.13 -7.58 -0.80
CA GLY A 91 -2.73 -6.45 -1.50
C GLY A 91 -2.26 -6.34 -2.96
N ARG A 92 -0.96 -6.56 -3.19
CA ARG A 92 -0.37 -6.61 -4.54
C ARG A 92 -0.91 -7.76 -5.37
N VAL A 93 -1.15 -8.93 -4.78
CA VAL A 93 -1.73 -10.09 -5.49
C VAL A 93 -3.18 -9.82 -5.94
N ILE A 94 -3.92 -9.03 -5.16
CA ILE A 94 -5.31 -8.68 -5.43
C ILE A 94 -5.42 -7.60 -6.51
N LEU A 95 -4.70 -6.49 -6.36
CA LEU A 95 -4.87 -5.31 -7.22
C LEU A 95 -3.73 -5.09 -8.24
N GLY A 96 -2.64 -5.85 -8.17
CA GLY A 96 -1.43 -5.56 -8.93
C GLY A 96 -0.60 -4.44 -8.30
N ASN A 97 0.37 -3.92 -9.05
CA ASN A 97 1.26 -2.83 -8.61
C ASN A 97 1.07 -1.53 -9.41
N LYS A 98 0.07 -1.46 -10.29
CA LYS A 98 -0.14 -0.30 -11.16
C LYS A 98 -1.64 -0.02 -11.28
N ALA A 99 -1.99 1.26 -11.25
CA ALA A 99 -3.33 1.73 -11.52
C ALA A 99 -3.30 2.99 -12.39
N ILE A 100 -4.37 3.24 -13.14
CA ILE A 100 -4.63 4.52 -13.81
C ILE A 100 -5.82 5.17 -13.12
N VAL A 101 -5.67 6.44 -12.77
CA VAL A 101 -6.72 7.27 -12.17
C VAL A 101 -7.22 8.27 -13.20
N ASN A 102 -8.53 8.26 -13.43
CA ASN A 102 -9.23 9.31 -14.15
C ASN A 102 -10.00 10.16 -13.13
N GLU A 103 -9.40 11.28 -12.73
CA GLU A 103 -9.94 12.16 -11.69
C GLU A 103 -11.28 12.78 -12.11
N GLY A 104 -11.40 13.20 -13.37
CA GLY A 104 -12.63 13.82 -13.91
C GLY A 104 -13.84 12.88 -13.93
N LYS A 105 -13.62 11.56 -13.95
CA LYS A 105 -14.69 10.55 -13.92
C LYS A 105 -14.77 9.80 -12.59
N ASN A 106 -13.95 10.18 -11.60
CA ASN A 106 -13.77 9.46 -10.34
C ASN A 106 -13.62 7.93 -10.54
N LYS A 107 -12.79 7.54 -11.51
CA LYS A 107 -12.59 6.14 -11.90
C LYS A 107 -11.13 5.73 -11.72
N ILE A 108 -10.92 4.58 -11.13
CA ILE A 108 -9.62 3.92 -11.05
C ILE A 108 -9.66 2.59 -11.80
N THR A 109 -8.60 2.27 -12.53
CA THR A 109 -8.44 0.98 -13.22
C THR A 109 -7.12 0.37 -12.79
N PHE A 110 -7.17 -0.87 -12.30
CA PHE A 110 -6.00 -1.61 -11.82
C PHE A 110 -5.48 -2.56 -12.91
N PHE A 111 -4.15 -2.72 -12.97
CA PHE A 111 -3.49 -3.60 -13.93
C PHE A 111 -2.72 -4.68 -13.16
N LYS A 112 -3.13 -5.93 -13.38
CA LYS A 112 -2.53 -7.13 -12.79
C LYS A 112 -1.66 -7.84 -13.82
#